data_AF-A0A7T1MAL4-F1
#
_entry.id   AF-A0A7T1MAL4-F1
#
_cell.length_a   1.000
_cell.length_b   1.000
_cell.length_c   1.000
_cell.angle_alpha   90.00
_cell.angle_beta   90.00
_cell.angle_gamma   90.00
#
_symmetry.space_group_name_H-M   'P 1'
#
loop_
_entity.id
_entity.type
_entity.pdbx_description
1 polymer ?
#
loop_
_entity_poly.entity_id
_entity_poly.type
_entity_poly.pdbx_seq_one_letter_code
_entity_poly.pdbx_strand_id
1 'polypeptide(L)' 'MTTLVNVIGPLLYMGCFAVILGGAFALMTQTLRSSERVATPRRRHPEAPSPGEEVMVVDLSRERLEQLYQQAS' A
#
# COMPACT_ATOMS: atom_id res chain seq x y z
N MET A 1 -11.25 42.09 22.77
CA MET A 1 -10.05 41.48 22.15
C MET A 1 -9.95 39.99 22.51
N THR A 2 -9.90 39.63 23.80
CA THR A 2 -9.78 38.25 24.29
C THR A 2 -10.97 37.35 23.94
N THR A 3 -12.20 37.84 24.06
CA THR A 3 -13.41 37.09 23.68
C THR A 3 -13.47 36.74 22.20
N LEU A 4 -13.03 37.66 21.34
CA LEU A 4 -12.99 37.46 19.89
C LEU A 4 -11.97 36.40 19.51
N VAL A 5 -10.77 36.42 20.08
CA VAL A 5 -9.74 35.39 19.84
C VAL A 5 -10.16 34.03 20.40
N ASN A 6 -10.77 33.99 21.59
CA ASN A 6 -11.22 32.75 22.22
C ASN A 6 -12.37 32.07 21.47
N VAL A 7 -13.15 32.81 20.67
CA VAL A 7 -14.25 32.24 19.87
C VAL A 7 -13.78 31.94 18.44
N ILE A 8 -13.08 32.87 17.78
CA ILE A 8 -12.68 32.72 16.38
C ILE A 8 -11.52 31.71 16.22
N GLY A 9 -10.56 31.68 17.16
CA GLY A 9 -9.41 30.77 17.11
C GLY A 9 -9.82 29.30 17.02
N PRO A 10 -10.65 28.79 17.95
CA PRO A 10 -11.12 27.40 17.91
C PRO A 10 -11.94 27.07 16.66
N LEU A 11 -12.77 28.01 16.17
CA LEU A 11 -13.56 27.80 14.96
C LEU A 11 -12.68 27.65 13.71
N LEU A 12 -11.64 28.47 13.57
CA LEU A 12 -10.67 28.33 12.48
C LEU A 12 -9.86 27.04 12.61
N TYR A 13 -9.44 26.68 13.83
CA TYR A 13 -8.70 25.45 14.08
C TYR A 13 -9.52 24.20 13.72
N MET A 14 -10.79 24.14 14.16
CA MET A 14 -11.70 23.04 13.81
C MET A 14 -12.01 23.01 12.31
N GLY A 15 -12.14 24.16 11.65
CA GLY A 15 -12.31 24.25 10.20
C GLY A 15 -11.12 23.66 9.43
N CYS A 16 -9.90 24.10 9.76
CA CYS A 16 -8.67 23.57 9.16
C CYS A 16 -8.52 22.07 9.43
N PHE A 17 -8.80 21.62 10.66
CA PHE A 17 -8.76 20.21 11.03
C PHE A 17 -9.76 19.39 10.19
N ALA A 18 -11.00 19.85 10.03
CA ALA A 18 -12.02 19.16 9.25
C ALA A 18 -11.64 19.03 7.77
N VAL A 19 -11.02 20.06 7.17
CA VAL A 19 -10.56 20.02 5.77
C VAL A 19 -9.45 18.98 5.59
N ILE A 20 -8.44 18.96 6.47
CA ILE A 20 -7.34 18.00 6.40
C ILE A 20 -7.85 16.58 6.63
N LEU A 21 -8.65 16.37 7.68
CA LEU A 21 -9.19 15.06 8.02
C LEU A 21 -10.12 14.54 6.92
N GLY A 22 -11.00 15.39 6.39
CA GLY A 22 -11.89 15.05 5.27
C GLY A 22 -11.12 14.73 4.00
N GLY A 23 -10.06 15.48 3.69
CA GLY A 23 -9.18 15.22 2.55
C GLY A 23 -8.45 13.88 2.65
N ALA A 24 -7.87 13.59 3.82
CA ALA A 24 -7.20 12.30 4.07
C ALA A 24 -8.18 11.13 3.98
N PHE A 25 -9.39 11.27 4.55
CA PHE A 25 -10.43 10.26 4.49
C PHE A 25 -10.93 10.00 3.07
N ALA A 26 -11.14 11.06 2.27
CA ALA A 26 -11.51 10.94 0.86
C ALA A 26 -10.44 10.17 0.05
N LEU A 27 -9.16 10.46 0.28
CA LEU A 27 -8.06 9.77 -0.40
C LEU A 27 -7.97 8.28 0.00
N MET A 28 -8.15 7.97 1.29
CA MET A 28 -8.11 6.60 1.80
C MET A 28 -9.28 5.77 1.26
N THR A 29 -10.50 6.32 1.28
CA THR A 29 -11.68 5.66 0.71
C THR A 29 -11.57 5.44 -0.79
N GLN A 30 -10.96 6.38 -1.52
CA GLN A 30 -10.65 6.20 -2.94
C GLN A 30 -9.68 5.03 -3.16
N THR A 31 -8.65 4.88 -2.34
CA THR A 31 -7.67 3.78 -2.42
C THR A 31 -8.30 2.42 -2.13
N LEU A 32 -9.17 2.33 -1.12
CA LEU A 32 -9.88 1.09 -0.80
C LEU A 32 -10.84 0.67 -1.92
N ARG A 33 -11.63 1.63 -2.44
CA ARG A 33 -12.56 1.37 -3.55
C ARG A 33 -11.84 1.08 -4.86
N SER A 34 -10.67 1.64 -5.11
CA SER A 34 -9.88 1.33 -6.29
C SER A 34 -9.29 -0.07 -6.21
N SER A 35 -8.89 -0.54 -5.02
CA SER A 35 -8.41 -1.91 -4.81
C SER A 35 -9.45 -2.97 -5.20
N GLU A 36 -10.73 -2.75 -4.90
CA GLU A 36 -11.82 -3.64 -5.33
C GLU A 36 -12.00 -3.66 -6.86
N ARG A 37 -11.67 -2.56 -7.53
CA ARG A 37 -11.77 -2.42 -8.99
C ARG A 37 -10.55 -2.94 -9.75
N VAL A 38 -9.50 -3.41 -9.07
CA VAL A 38 -8.36 -4.10 -9.70
C VAL A 38 -8.74 -5.56 -10.01
N ALA A 39 -9.82 -5.74 -10.78
CA ALA A 39 -10.05 -6.94 -11.57
C ALA A 39 -9.30 -6.88 -12.91
N THR A 40 -8.54 -5.80 -13.16
CA THR A 40 -7.61 -5.76 -14.28
C THR A 40 -6.49 -6.75 -13.98
N PRO A 41 -6.28 -7.81 -14.79
CA PRO A 41 -5.18 -8.73 -14.58
C PRO A 41 -3.90 -7.88 -14.53
N ARG A 42 -3.22 -7.93 -13.38
CA ARG A 42 -1.94 -7.27 -13.15
C ARG A 42 -1.11 -7.48 -14.41
N ARG A 43 -0.66 -6.40 -15.07
CA ARG A 43 0.14 -6.48 -16.30
C ARG A 43 1.21 -7.53 -16.05
N ARG A 44 1.03 -8.72 -16.65
CA ARG A 44 1.98 -9.80 -16.51
C ARG A 44 3.25 -9.29 -17.14
N HIS A 45 4.35 -9.47 -16.43
CA HIS A 45 5.64 -9.24 -17.04
C HIS A 45 5.75 -10.14 -18.28
N PRO A 46 6.37 -9.70 -19.38
CA PRO A 46 6.48 -10.48 -20.61
C PRO A 46 7.09 -11.88 -20.40
N GLU A 47 7.95 -12.02 -19.39
CA GLU A 47 8.60 -13.25 -18.96
C GLU A 47 7.76 -14.11 -18.00
N ALA A 48 6.57 -13.64 -17.59
CA ALA A 48 5.74 -14.37 -16.65
C ALA A 48 5.12 -15.61 -17.34
N PRO A 49 5.34 -16.81 -16.78
CA PRO A 49 4.90 -18.05 -17.41
C PRO A 49 3.39 -18.09 -17.62
N SER A 50 2.99 -18.73 -18.71
CA SER A 50 1.60 -18.98 -19.03
C SER A 50 0.99 -20.02 -18.05
N PRO A 51 -0.33 -19.97 -17.80
CA PRO A 51 -0.96 -20.97 -16.92
C PRO A 51 -0.76 -22.38 -17.51
N GLY A 52 -0.12 -23.27 -16.76
CA GLY A 52 0.17 -24.65 -17.22
C GLY A 52 1.55 -24.84 -17.86
N GLU A 53 2.37 -23.79 -17.93
CA GLU A 53 3.78 -23.91 -18.34
C GLU A 53 4.62 -24.56 -17.23
N GLU A 54 5.51 -25.48 -17.61
CA GLU A 54 6.39 -26.17 -16.68
C GLU A 54 7.42 -25.18 -16.12
N VAL A 55 7.17 -24.73 -14.89
CA VAL A 55 8.06 -23.82 -14.17
C VAL A 55 9.06 -24.62 -13.34
N MET A 56 10.35 -24.37 -13.57
CA MET A 56 11.39 -24.83 -12.66
C MET A 56 11.32 -24.00 -11.38
N VAL A 57 10.51 -24.45 -10.43
CA VAL A 57 10.46 -23.85 -9.09
C VAL A 57 11.68 -24.34 -8.32
N VAL A 58 12.63 -23.44 -8.08
CA VAL A 58 13.76 -23.74 -7.20
C VAL A 58 13.26 -23.62 -5.76
N ASP A 59 13.15 -24.75 -5.07
CA ASP A 59 12.82 -24.78 -3.65
C ASP A 59 14.02 -24.33 -2.81
N LEU A 60 14.03 -23.06 -2.45
CA LEU A 60 15.03 -22.45 -1.57
C LEU A 60 14.52 -22.44 -0.13
N SER A 61 14.30 -23.63 0.44
CA SER A 61 14.17 -23.78 1.88
C SER A 61 15.45 -23.33 2.58
N ARG A 62 15.29 -22.85 3.82
CA ARG A 62 16.40 -22.30 4.62
C ARG A 62 17.55 -23.31 4.71
N GLU A 63 17.22 -24.58 4.92
CA GLU A 63 18.17 -25.68 5.07
C GLU A 63 18.96 -25.92 3.78
N ARG A 64 18.31 -25.80 2.62
CA ARG A 64 18.96 -25.92 1.31
C ARG A 64 19.86 -24.74 1.00
N LEU A 65 19.44 -23.53 1.37
CA LEU A 65 20.25 -22.32 1.24
C LEU A 65 21.52 -22.39 2.09
N GLU A 66 21.41 -22.85 3.34
CA GLU A 66 22.56 -23.02 4.24
C GLU A 66 23.55 -24.06 3.69
N GLN A 67 23.07 -25.16 3.11
CA GLN A 67 23.91 -26.16 2.44
C GLN A 67 24.61 -25.61 1.19
N LEU A 68 23.88 -24.88 0.33
CA LEU A 68 24.46 -24.26 -0.87
C LEU A 68 25.54 -23.24 -0.51
N TYR A 69 25.32 -22.46 0.54
CA TYR A 69 26.30 -21.50 1.04
C TYR A 69 27.59 -22.19 1.51
N GLN A 70 27.46 -23.31 2.22
CA GLN A 70 28.61 -24.10 2.67
C GLN A 70 29.34 -24.81 1.52
N GLN A 71 28.64 -25.19 0.44
CA GLN A 71 29.22 -25.86 -0.72
C GLN A 71 29.94 -24.91 -1.69
N ALA A 72 29.53 -23.63 -1.73
CA ALA A 72 30.18 -22.61 -2.55
C ALA A 72 31.42 -21.98 -1.89
N SER A 73 31.62 -22.24 -0.59
CA SER A 73 32.82 -21.91 0.19
C SER A 73 33.87 -23.00 0.10
#